data_AF-A0A7S2HFN8-F1
#
_entry.id   AF-A0A7S2HFN8-F1
#
_cell.length_a   1.000
_cell.length_b   1.000
_cell.length_c   1.000
_cell.angle_alpha   90.00
_cell.angle_beta   90.00
_cell.angle_gamma   90.00
#
_symmetry.space_group_name_H-M   'P 1'
#
loop_
_entity.id
_entity.type
_entity.pdbx_description
1 polymer ?
#
loop_
_entity_poly.entity_id
_entity_poly.type
_entity_poly.pdbx_seq_one_letter_code
_entity_poly.pdbx_strand_id
1 'polypeptide(L)'
;TQQIKMENKPAANESRFYNVFFQSTPSLPAHVQALRTDAEGYVSELRFLIESGTFAAVSSGVKARILAGLHITSQHSSIPLLLEYCEATEISKGLTLLDRPRATRQLCRRIQRIEKEHPELIELPEEEANSDSGETSTKKRKKCRKIDLYRSQKKAIDESLHVEEEQFKDDKACVDTAVLDM
;
A
#
# COMPACT_ATOMS: atom_id res chain seq x y z
N THR A 1 -3.26 -10.90 -54.03
CA THR A 1 -2.52 -9.79 -53.41
C THR A 1 -3.31 -9.29 -52.22
N GLN A 2 -2.70 -9.31 -51.04
CA GLN A 2 -3.33 -9.11 -49.73
C GLN A 2 -3.75 -7.64 -49.54
N GLN A 3 -4.92 -7.39 -48.95
CA GLN A 3 -5.22 -6.13 -48.26
C GLN A 3 -5.14 -6.38 -46.76
N ILE A 4 -4.01 -6.02 -46.17
CA ILE A 4 -3.82 -5.97 -44.73
C ILE A 4 -4.52 -4.71 -44.26
N LYS A 5 -5.63 -4.88 -43.52
CA LYS A 5 -6.24 -3.81 -42.73
C LYS A 5 -5.18 -3.35 -41.72
N MET A 6 -4.71 -2.11 -41.89
CA MET A 6 -3.94 -1.43 -40.86
C MET A 6 -4.88 -1.16 -39.69
N GLU A 7 -4.73 -1.96 -38.65
CA GLU A 7 -5.38 -1.78 -37.37
C GLU A 7 -4.73 -0.56 -36.69
N ASN A 8 -5.56 0.44 -36.42
CA ASN A 8 -5.16 1.73 -35.87
C ASN A 8 -4.72 1.51 -34.42
N LYS A 9 -3.41 1.40 -34.18
CA LYS A 9 -2.84 1.34 -32.83
C LYS A 9 -3.06 2.71 -32.16
N PRO A 10 -3.80 2.81 -31.05
CA PRO A 10 -3.81 4.04 -30.26
C PRO A 10 -2.38 4.26 -29.72
N ALA A 11 -1.88 5.48 -29.87
CA ALA A 11 -0.60 5.86 -29.31
C ALA A 11 -0.67 5.74 -27.78
N ALA A 12 0.38 5.22 -27.15
CA ALA A 12 0.46 5.01 -25.69
C ALA A 12 0.18 6.29 -24.85
N ASN A 13 0.23 7.47 -25.47
CA ASN A 13 -0.08 8.77 -24.84
C ASN A 13 -1.58 9.10 -24.74
N GLU A 14 -2.49 8.31 -25.30
CA GLU A 14 -3.96 8.51 -25.17
C GLU A 14 -4.60 7.59 -24.11
N SER A 15 -3.77 6.83 -23.40
CA SER A 15 -4.18 5.92 -22.33
C SER A 15 -4.95 6.69 -21.23
N ARG A 16 -6.21 6.31 -20.98
CA ARG A 16 -7.06 6.93 -19.95
C ARG A 16 -6.47 6.75 -18.56
N PHE A 17 -5.71 5.68 -18.34
CA PHE A 17 -5.02 5.39 -17.09
C PHE A 17 -3.50 5.67 -17.14
N TYR A 18 -2.99 6.36 -18.17
CA TYR A 18 -1.56 6.69 -18.32
C TYR A 18 -1.01 7.30 -17.02
N ASN A 19 -1.78 8.23 -16.44
CA ASN A 19 -1.41 8.91 -15.22
C ASN A 19 -1.30 7.97 -14.01
N VAL A 20 -2.06 6.88 -14.00
CA VAL A 20 -2.04 5.91 -12.90
C VAL A 20 -0.90 4.90 -13.08
N PHE A 21 -0.46 4.64 -14.31
CA PHE A 21 0.62 3.70 -14.61
C PHE A 21 2.02 4.35 -14.69
N PHE A 22 2.10 5.62 -15.12
CA PHE A 22 3.37 6.24 -15.53
C PHE A 22 3.64 7.64 -14.95
N GLN A 23 2.73 8.25 -14.17
CA GLN A 23 3.11 9.50 -13.47
C GLN A 23 4.18 9.24 -12.39
N SER A 24 4.81 10.32 -11.96
CA SER A 24 5.91 10.32 -10.99
C SER A 24 5.53 9.79 -9.61
N THR A 25 4.26 9.84 -9.19
CA THR A 25 3.80 9.29 -7.89
C THR A 25 2.34 8.81 -7.88
N PRO A 26 1.95 7.78 -8.66
CA PRO A 26 0.63 7.19 -8.52
C PRO A 26 0.55 6.47 -7.16
N SER A 27 -0.35 6.96 -6.33
CA SER A 27 -0.60 6.43 -5.00
C SER A 27 -1.52 5.20 -5.07
N LEU A 28 -1.46 4.30 -4.09
CA LEU A 28 -2.37 3.17 -4.01
C LEU A 28 -3.86 3.61 -4.08
N PRO A 29 -4.30 4.70 -3.41
CA PRO A 29 -5.64 5.24 -3.58
C PRO A 29 -6.01 5.56 -5.04
N ALA A 30 -5.09 6.05 -5.87
CA ALA A 30 -5.35 6.34 -7.28
C ALA A 30 -5.66 5.06 -8.07
N HIS A 31 -4.87 3.99 -7.88
CA HIS A 31 -5.14 2.67 -8.48
C HIS A 31 -6.49 2.10 -8.04
N VAL A 32 -6.78 2.16 -6.73
CA VAL A 32 -8.06 1.69 -6.17
C VAL A 32 -9.23 2.49 -6.75
N GLN A 33 -9.10 3.80 -6.89
CA GLN A 33 -10.14 4.65 -7.45
C GLN A 33 -10.37 4.37 -8.94
N ALA A 34 -9.30 4.18 -9.72
CA ALA A 34 -9.41 3.82 -11.14
C ALA A 34 -10.15 2.48 -11.31
N LEU A 35 -9.76 1.45 -10.55
CA LEU A 35 -10.41 0.14 -10.55
C LEU A 35 -11.88 0.18 -10.12
N ARG A 36 -12.26 1.08 -9.21
CA ARG A 36 -13.67 1.25 -8.82
C ARG A 36 -14.50 1.98 -9.85
N THR A 37 -13.87 2.88 -10.60
CA THR A 37 -14.55 3.71 -11.60
C THR A 37 -14.80 2.92 -12.88
N ASP A 38 -13.81 2.14 -13.32
CA ASP A 38 -13.86 1.39 -14.57
C ASP A 38 -12.89 0.20 -14.52
N ALA A 39 -13.32 -0.89 -13.89
CA ALA A 39 -12.50 -2.08 -13.69
C ALA A 39 -12.12 -2.77 -15.02
N GLU A 40 -13.07 -2.86 -15.94
CA GLU A 40 -12.86 -3.53 -17.23
C GLU A 40 -11.87 -2.76 -18.08
N GLY A 41 -12.04 -1.43 -18.20
CA GLY A 41 -11.09 -0.58 -18.91
C GLY A 41 -9.69 -0.66 -18.30
N TYR A 42 -9.60 -0.62 -16.96
CA TYR A 42 -8.32 -0.69 -16.27
C TYR A 42 -7.59 -2.03 -16.51
N VAL A 43 -8.31 -3.15 -16.41
CA VAL A 43 -7.75 -4.49 -16.66
C VAL A 43 -7.39 -4.67 -18.14
N SER A 44 -8.21 -4.16 -19.06
CA SER A 44 -7.92 -4.20 -20.50
C SER A 44 -6.65 -3.42 -20.82
N GLU A 45 -6.48 -2.24 -20.21
CA GLU A 45 -5.27 -1.44 -20.40
C GLU A 45 -4.04 -2.11 -19.79
N LEU A 46 -4.17 -2.71 -18.60
CA LEU A 46 -3.10 -3.50 -17.99
C LEU A 46 -2.67 -4.67 -18.90
N ARG A 47 -3.61 -5.39 -19.50
CA ARG A 47 -3.33 -6.44 -20.49
C ARG A 47 -2.59 -5.89 -21.70
N PHE A 48 -3.05 -4.78 -22.25
CA PHE A 48 -2.39 -4.12 -23.38
C PHE A 48 -0.94 -3.72 -23.05
N LEU A 49 -0.68 -3.18 -21.85
CA LEU A 49 0.68 -2.84 -21.42
C LEU A 49 1.58 -4.08 -21.34
N ILE A 50 1.03 -5.21 -20.86
CA ILE A 50 1.73 -6.49 -20.79
C ILE A 50 2.03 -7.02 -22.19
N GLU A 51 1.03 -7.10 -23.06
CA GLU A 51 1.15 -7.63 -24.43
C GLU A 51 2.07 -6.76 -25.31
N SER A 52 2.09 -5.45 -25.08
CA SER A 52 2.99 -4.52 -25.78
C SER A 52 4.43 -4.51 -25.21
N GLY A 53 4.68 -5.22 -24.10
CA GLY A 53 5.97 -5.23 -23.41
C GLY A 53 6.30 -3.96 -22.61
N THR A 54 5.44 -2.94 -22.66
CA THR A 54 5.63 -1.66 -21.94
C THR A 54 5.50 -1.82 -20.43
N PHE A 55 4.82 -2.87 -19.96
CA PHE A 55 4.69 -3.18 -18.53
C PHE A 55 6.05 -3.45 -17.85
N ALA A 56 7.08 -3.87 -18.60
CA ALA A 56 8.42 -4.04 -18.06
C ALA A 56 9.05 -2.72 -17.58
N ALA A 57 8.67 -1.58 -18.19
CA ALA A 57 9.15 -0.25 -17.82
C ALA A 57 8.39 0.36 -16.63
N VAL A 58 7.31 -0.29 -16.17
CA VAL A 58 6.55 0.15 -15.00
C VAL A 58 7.39 -0.12 -13.75
N SER A 59 7.55 0.88 -12.89
CA SER A 59 8.39 0.73 -11.70
C SER A 59 7.85 -0.32 -10.72
N SER A 60 8.76 -0.97 -10.00
CA SER A 60 8.45 -1.99 -8.98
C SER A 60 7.36 -1.51 -7.99
N GLY A 61 7.44 -0.26 -7.55
CA GLY A 61 6.46 0.34 -6.65
C GLY A 61 5.07 0.48 -7.26
N VAL A 62 4.97 0.82 -8.54
CA VAL A 62 3.69 0.90 -9.24
C VAL A 62 3.10 -0.50 -9.39
N LYS A 63 3.89 -1.50 -9.82
CA LYS A 63 3.43 -2.89 -9.92
C LYS A 63 2.88 -3.43 -8.59
N ALA A 64 3.58 -3.18 -7.49
CA ALA A 64 3.13 -3.54 -6.14
C ALA A 64 1.79 -2.87 -5.78
N ARG A 65 1.58 -1.60 -6.15
CA ARG A 65 0.31 -0.88 -5.92
C ARG A 65 -0.82 -1.37 -6.82
N ILE A 66 -0.54 -1.74 -8.07
CA ILE A 66 -1.52 -2.38 -8.96
C ILE A 66 -1.98 -3.70 -8.32
N LEU A 67 -1.04 -4.54 -7.87
CA LEU A 67 -1.34 -5.83 -7.23
C LEU A 67 -2.20 -5.65 -5.97
N ALA A 68 -1.80 -4.73 -5.08
CA ALA A 68 -2.59 -4.41 -3.89
C ALA A 68 -3.98 -3.83 -4.26
N GLY A 69 -4.04 -2.98 -5.28
CA GLY A 69 -5.28 -2.40 -5.80
C GLY A 69 -6.27 -3.47 -6.26
N LEU A 70 -5.82 -4.43 -7.07
CA LEU A 70 -6.64 -5.56 -7.55
C LEU A 70 -7.20 -6.40 -6.40
N HIS A 71 -6.39 -6.66 -5.37
CA HIS A 71 -6.86 -7.34 -4.15
C HIS A 71 -7.91 -6.53 -3.39
N ILE A 72 -7.69 -5.23 -3.18
CA ILE A 72 -8.63 -4.36 -2.46
C ILE A 72 -9.98 -4.27 -3.17
N THR A 73 -9.98 -4.23 -4.51
CA THR A 73 -11.20 -4.14 -5.32
C THR A 73 -11.76 -5.50 -5.73
N SER A 74 -11.21 -6.60 -5.21
CA SER A 74 -11.65 -7.98 -5.48
C SER A 74 -11.59 -8.41 -6.95
N GLN A 75 -10.71 -7.80 -7.74
CA GLN A 75 -10.46 -8.16 -9.14
C GLN A 75 -9.49 -9.35 -9.25
N HIS A 76 -9.80 -10.43 -8.52
CA HIS A 76 -8.89 -11.57 -8.33
C HIS A 76 -8.61 -12.36 -9.61
N SER A 77 -9.51 -12.32 -10.59
CA SER A 77 -9.32 -12.97 -11.88
C SER A 77 -8.14 -12.41 -12.69
N SER A 78 -7.76 -11.15 -12.44
CA SER A 78 -6.66 -10.46 -13.13
C SER A 78 -5.32 -10.61 -12.41
N ILE A 79 -5.32 -11.15 -11.19
CA ILE A 79 -4.10 -11.29 -10.37
C ILE A 79 -3.13 -12.32 -10.95
N PRO A 80 -3.56 -13.53 -11.37
CA PRO A 80 -2.64 -14.52 -11.94
C PRO A 80 -1.86 -13.96 -13.14
N LEU A 81 -2.53 -13.21 -14.01
CA LEU A 81 -1.91 -12.52 -15.13
C LEU A 81 -0.80 -11.58 -14.66
N LEU A 82 -1.07 -10.75 -13.65
CA LEU A 82 -0.09 -9.79 -13.14
C LEU A 82 1.11 -10.47 -12.49
N LEU A 83 0.89 -11.57 -11.75
CA LEU A 83 1.92 -12.28 -11.02
C LEU A 83 3.00 -12.87 -11.96
N GLU A 84 2.65 -13.24 -13.18
CA GLU A 84 3.61 -13.74 -14.19
C GLU A 84 4.64 -12.68 -14.61
N TYR A 85 4.32 -11.39 -14.44
CA TYR A 85 5.16 -10.25 -14.82
C TYR A 85 5.70 -9.50 -13.61
N CYS A 86 5.52 -10.06 -12.41
CA CYS A 86 6.00 -9.48 -11.17
C CYS A 86 7.14 -10.29 -10.56
N GLU A 87 8.11 -9.56 -10.02
CA GLU A 87 9.17 -10.16 -9.20
C GLU A 87 8.69 -10.43 -7.77
N ALA A 88 9.38 -11.34 -7.08
CA ALA A 88 9.09 -11.64 -5.67
C ALA A 88 9.12 -10.40 -4.77
N THR A 89 9.98 -9.42 -5.08
CA THR A 89 10.10 -8.15 -4.37
C THR A 89 8.82 -7.30 -4.50
N GLU A 90 8.25 -7.22 -5.71
CA GLU A 90 7.03 -6.50 -6.02
C GLU A 90 5.81 -7.15 -5.36
N ILE A 91 5.75 -8.48 -5.38
CA ILE A 91 4.71 -9.27 -4.71
C ILE A 91 4.76 -9.02 -3.19
N SER A 92 5.95 -9.11 -2.59
CA SER A 92 6.15 -8.88 -1.16
C SER A 92 5.74 -7.45 -0.75
N LYS A 93 6.14 -6.44 -1.55
CA LYS A 93 5.71 -5.05 -1.36
C LYS A 93 4.19 -4.93 -1.45
N GLY A 94 3.55 -5.53 -2.44
CA GLY A 94 2.09 -5.53 -2.62
C GLY A 94 1.35 -6.15 -1.43
N LEU A 95 1.81 -7.29 -0.91
CA LEU A 95 1.24 -7.93 0.29
C LEU A 95 1.40 -7.07 1.54
N THR A 96 2.56 -6.43 1.68
CA THR A 96 2.84 -5.51 2.80
C THR A 96 1.86 -4.34 2.81
N LEU A 97 1.50 -3.80 1.64
CA LEU A 97 0.46 -2.75 1.50
C LEU A 97 -0.92 -3.22 1.96
N LEU A 98 -1.24 -4.52 1.85
CA LEU A 98 -2.51 -5.10 2.30
C LEU A 98 -2.53 -5.38 3.80
N ASP A 99 -1.42 -5.89 4.35
CA ASP A 99 -1.34 -6.32 5.75
C ASP A 99 -1.24 -5.15 6.73
N ARG A 100 -0.62 -4.03 6.36
CA ARG A 100 -0.45 -2.88 7.27
C ARG A 100 -1.78 -2.24 7.70
N PRO A 101 -2.73 -1.90 6.80
CA PRO A 101 -4.05 -1.41 7.21
C PRO A 101 -4.83 -2.41 8.07
N ARG A 102 -4.57 -3.72 7.91
CA ARG A 102 -5.16 -4.76 8.76
C ARG A 102 -4.55 -4.74 10.16
N ALA A 103 -3.22 -4.66 10.26
CA ALA A 103 -2.50 -4.57 11.52
C ALA A 103 -2.90 -3.31 12.32
N THR A 104 -2.94 -2.14 11.67
CA THR A 104 -3.38 -0.88 12.28
C THR A 104 -4.81 -0.97 12.81
N ARG A 105 -5.75 -1.54 12.03
CA ARG A 105 -7.14 -1.76 12.49
C ARG A 105 -7.22 -2.69 13.69
N GLN A 106 -6.42 -3.76 13.72
CA GLN A 106 -6.39 -4.69 14.86
C GLN A 106 -5.82 -4.02 16.12
N LEU A 107 -4.77 -3.21 15.99
CA LEU A 107 -4.21 -2.42 17.10
C LEU A 107 -5.22 -1.40 17.62
N CYS A 108 -5.88 -0.63 16.74
CA CYS A 108 -6.93 0.31 17.14
C CYS A 108 -8.06 -0.38 17.92
N ARG A 109 -8.54 -1.54 17.44
CA ARG A 109 -9.58 -2.32 18.17
C ARG A 109 -9.11 -2.80 19.53
N ARG A 110 -7.84 -3.20 19.67
CA ARG A 110 -7.27 -3.62 20.96
C ARG A 110 -7.14 -2.44 21.91
N ILE A 111 -6.65 -1.29 21.43
CA ILE A 111 -6.55 -0.05 22.21
C ILE A 111 -7.94 0.36 22.71
N GLN A 112 -8.92 0.50 21.81
CA GLN A 112 -10.30 0.87 22.15
C GLN A 112 -10.94 -0.09 23.15
N ARG A 113 -10.69 -1.39 23.04
CA ARG A 113 -11.22 -2.37 23.99
C ARG A 113 -10.65 -2.15 25.39
N ILE A 114 -9.33 -2.00 25.51
CA ILE A 114 -8.69 -1.82 26.82
C ILE A 114 -9.09 -0.47 27.42
N GLU A 115 -9.15 0.59 26.61
CA GLU A 115 -9.59 1.93 27.05
C GLU A 115 -11.05 1.93 27.51
N LYS A 116 -11.94 1.17 26.86
CA LYS A 116 -13.34 1.03 27.28
C LYS A 116 -13.47 0.21 28.56
N GLU A 117 -12.69 -0.86 28.72
CA GLU A 117 -12.69 -1.71 29.91
C GLU A 117 -12.00 -1.04 31.11
N HIS A 118 -11.09 -0.09 30.84
CA HIS A 118 -10.25 0.58 31.82
C HIS A 118 -10.06 2.08 31.49
N PRO A 119 -11.12 2.89 31.59
CA PRO A 119 -11.06 4.33 31.31
C PRO A 119 -10.04 5.06 32.21
N GLU A 120 -9.79 4.55 33.40
CA GLU A 120 -8.80 5.06 34.36
C GLU A 120 -7.33 4.92 33.90
N LEU A 121 -7.07 4.32 32.73
CA LEU A 121 -5.74 4.22 32.10
C LEU A 121 -5.55 5.27 31.00
N ILE A 122 -6.62 5.95 30.57
CA ILE A 122 -6.57 7.06 29.61
C ILE A 122 -6.07 8.33 30.31
N GLU A 123 -6.46 8.49 31.57
CA GLU A 123 -6.06 9.57 32.46
C GLU A 123 -5.00 9.05 33.44
N LEU A 124 -3.73 9.11 33.05
CA LEU A 124 -2.66 9.12 34.06
C LEU A 124 -1.99 10.50 34.00
N PRO A 125 -2.34 11.40 34.94
CA PRO A 125 -1.43 12.48 35.31
C PRO A 125 -0.12 11.84 35.79
N GLU A 126 1.01 12.43 35.40
CA GLU A 126 2.37 11.92 35.68
C GLU A 126 2.73 11.84 37.19
N GLU A 127 1.80 12.16 38.11
CA GLU A 127 2.13 12.42 39.52
C GLU A 127 2.07 11.22 40.48
N GLU A 128 1.57 10.05 40.10
CA GLU A 128 1.53 8.89 41.02
C GLU A 128 2.76 7.95 40.90
N ALA A 129 3.96 8.54 40.84
CA ALA A 129 5.20 7.76 40.90
C ALA A 129 5.55 7.24 42.30
N ASN A 130 4.96 7.78 43.38
CA ASN A 130 5.44 7.54 44.76
C ASN A 130 4.47 6.87 45.75
N SER A 131 3.32 6.36 45.33
CA SER A 131 2.39 5.69 46.26
C SER A 131 2.51 4.16 46.19
N ASP A 132 3.20 3.61 47.16
CA ASP A 132 3.30 2.18 47.46
C ASP A 132 1.93 1.64 47.92
N SER A 133 1.24 0.86 47.09
CA SER A 133 0.12 0.01 47.54
C SER A 133 -0.26 -1.10 46.53
N GLY A 134 -0.22 -2.35 46.98
CA GLY A 134 -1.08 -3.45 46.55
C GLY A 134 -0.82 -4.13 45.19
N GLU A 135 -1.14 -5.44 45.12
CA GLU A 135 -1.20 -6.26 43.89
C GLU A 135 -2.03 -5.64 42.74
N THR A 136 -2.96 -4.73 43.06
CA THR A 136 -3.80 -4.00 42.11
C THR A 136 -3.02 -2.92 41.33
N SER A 137 -2.04 -2.25 41.94
CA SER A 137 -1.23 -1.21 41.26
C SER A 137 -0.30 -1.79 40.20
N THR A 138 0.28 -2.98 40.44
CA THR A 138 1.14 -3.66 39.48
C THR A 138 0.38 -4.16 38.25
N LYS A 139 -0.86 -4.65 38.43
CA LYS A 139 -1.76 -5.03 37.32
C LYS A 139 -2.18 -3.81 36.50
N LYS A 140 -2.51 -2.68 37.15
CA LYS A 140 -2.84 -1.41 36.49
C LYS A 140 -1.66 -0.90 35.66
N ARG A 141 -0.45 -0.82 36.25
CA ARG A 141 0.80 -0.44 35.57
C ARG A 141 1.13 -1.35 34.38
N LYS A 142 0.94 -2.67 34.49
CA LYS A 142 1.13 -3.61 33.38
C LYS A 142 0.16 -3.35 32.21
N LYS A 143 -1.09 -2.97 32.50
CA LYS A 143 -2.09 -2.65 31.45
C LYS A 143 -1.81 -1.31 30.77
N CYS A 144 -1.40 -0.26 31.50
CA CYS A 144 -0.95 1.01 30.90
C CYS A 144 0.22 0.78 29.95
N ARG A 145 1.30 0.13 30.41
CA ARG A 145 2.46 -0.21 29.57
C ARG A 145 2.08 -0.98 28.30
N LYS A 146 1.03 -1.81 28.37
CA LYS A 146 0.53 -2.58 27.23
C LYS A 146 -0.23 -1.70 26.21
N ILE A 147 -1.03 -0.73 26.68
CA ILE A 147 -1.67 0.25 25.79
C ILE A 147 -0.60 1.13 25.13
N ASP A 148 0.36 1.64 25.89
CA ASP A 148 1.44 2.48 25.37
C ASP A 148 2.28 1.72 24.34
N LEU A 149 2.58 0.44 24.59
CA LEU A 149 3.22 -0.43 23.62
C LEU A 149 2.41 -0.53 22.32
N TYR A 150 1.08 -0.72 22.40
CA TYR A 150 0.23 -0.77 21.20
C TYR A 150 0.15 0.58 20.48
N ARG A 151 0.13 1.70 21.20
CA ARG A 151 0.19 3.05 20.63
C ARG A 151 1.52 3.28 19.90
N SER A 152 2.64 2.90 20.51
CA SER A 152 3.97 2.96 19.89
C SER A 152 4.10 2.05 18.67
N GLN A 153 3.57 0.82 18.73
CA GLN A 153 3.54 -0.09 17.58
C GLN A 153 2.70 0.50 16.42
N LYS A 154 1.54 1.07 16.74
CA LYS A 154 0.70 1.76 15.74
C LYS A 154 1.46 2.93 15.12
N LYS A 155 2.07 3.79 15.94
CA LYS A 155 2.87 4.93 15.50
C LYS A 155 4.02 4.49 14.58
N ALA A 156 4.73 3.42 14.92
CA ALA A 156 5.80 2.89 14.07
C ALA A 156 5.29 2.38 12.71
N ILE A 157 4.12 1.73 12.67
CA ILE A 157 3.49 1.31 11.41
C ILE A 157 3.08 2.55 10.59
N ASP A 158 2.47 3.55 11.23
CA ASP A 158 2.02 4.78 10.58
C ASP A 158 3.23 5.61 10.06
N GLU A 159 4.34 5.66 10.79
CA GLU A 159 5.59 6.31 10.36
C GLU A 159 6.27 5.54 9.21
N SER A 160 6.25 4.20 9.24
CA SER A 160 6.78 3.38 8.14
C SER A 160 6.04 3.61 6.81
N LEU A 161 4.77 4.01 6.85
CA LEU A 161 4.02 4.39 5.65
C LEU A 161 4.58 5.66 5.02
N HIS A 162 4.96 6.64 5.84
CA HIS A 162 5.53 7.89 5.35
C HIS A 162 6.93 7.70 4.76
N VAL A 163 7.78 6.88 5.40
CA VAL A 163 9.14 6.62 4.92
C VAL A 163 9.14 5.82 3.62
N GLU A 164 8.24 4.84 3.45
CA GLU A 164 8.18 4.11 2.19
C GLU A 164 7.63 4.97 1.04
N GLU A 165 6.68 5.88 1.28
CA GLU A 165 6.27 6.87 0.28
C GLU A 165 7.44 7.76 -0.17
N GLU A 166 8.47 7.95 0.66
CA GLU A 166 9.72 8.63 0.31
C GLU A 166 10.73 7.70 -0.37
N GLN A 167 10.93 6.46 0.09
CA GLN A 167 11.79 5.47 -0.59
C GLN A 167 11.30 5.14 -2.01
N PHE A 168 9.98 5.12 -2.24
CA PHE A 168 9.41 4.99 -3.58
C PHE A 168 9.69 6.20 -4.47
N LYS A 169 10.07 7.36 -3.90
CA LYS A 169 10.58 8.52 -4.66
C LYS A 169 12.08 8.41 -4.94
N ASP A 170 12.84 7.64 -4.18
CA ASP A 170 14.29 7.50 -4.35
C ASP A 170 14.69 6.41 -5.37
N ASP A 171 13.90 5.35 -5.53
CA ASP A 171 14.03 4.39 -6.66
C ASP A 171 13.96 5.10 -8.04
N LYS A 172 13.44 6.34 -8.07
CA LYS A 172 13.38 7.25 -9.23
C LYS A 172 14.76 7.76 -9.67
N ALA A 173 15.67 8.04 -8.73
CA ALA A 173 16.94 8.69 -9.04
C ALA A 173 17.92 7.79 -9.83
N CYS A 174 17.66 6.48 -9.86
CA CYS A 174 18.48 5.52 -10.60
C CYS A 174 17.97 5.25 -12.03
N VAL A 175 16.68 5.49 -12.31
CA VAL A 175 16.08 5.21 -13.63
C VAL A 175 16.19 6.41 -14.57
N ASP A 176 16.07 7.64 -14.06
CA ASP A 176 16.18 8.86 -14.88
C ASP A 176 17.59 9.03 -15.51
N THR A 177 18.62 8.38 -14.97
CA THR A 177 19.97 8.33 -15.56
C THR A 177 20.13 7.28 -16.66
N ALA A 178 19.31 6.22 -16.69
CA ALA A 178 19.43 5.14 -17.65
C ALA A 178 18.70 5.42 -18.99
N VAL A 179 17.74 6.36 -18.99
CA VAL A 179 16.93 6.71 -20.17
C VAL A 179 17.53 7.87 -20.97
N LEU A 180 18.57 8.54 -20.46
CA LEU A 180 19.26 9.63 -21.15
C LEU A 180 20.51 9.20 -21.96
N ASP A 181 20.89 7.92 -21.89
CA ASP A 181 22.06 7.36 -22.59
C ASP A 181 21.71 6.32 -23.69
N MET A 182 20.46 6.27 -24.17
CA MET A 182 20.04 5.53 -25.38
C MET A 182 19.37 6.45 -26.40
#